data_AF-X1M1H8-F1
#
_entry.id   AF-X1M1H8-F1
#
_cell.length_a   1.000
_cell.length_b   1.000
_cell.length_c   1.000
_cell.angle_alpha   90.00
_cell.angle_beta   90.00
_cell.angle_gamma   90.00
#
_symmetry.space_group_name_H-M   'P 1'
#
loop_
_entity.id
_entity.type
_entity.pdbx_description
1 polymer ?
#
loop_
_entity_poly.entity_id
_entity_poly.type
_entity_poly.pdbx_seq_one_letter_code
_entity_poly.pdbx_strand_id
1 'polypeptide(L)'
;MQWEYLREDADMDRNSTYKIDLPENGYLSAIQFRISATGKSGAFAETLNWRISDFIDKIEIVGNGSTIIKSITGNVLQALQAFDTGITTLDYWQSYGAGTKRFNVMLLFGRHMFDMIYGLDLARWDSVELRITNSATSDHMDTDFAVSTLCYYWRGDFAGFTNYFKTEEWRKWTTVRNETKYLELPTENKIRRIVIQAYPNVDDNNVEKTNIFSIAQDIELSLKTGVLR
;
A
#
# COMPACT_ATOMS: atom_id res chain seq x y z
N MET A 1 -16.54 18.49 1.09
CA MET A 1 -15.21 17.86 0.98
C MET A 1 -14.43 18.55 -0.12
N GLN A 2 -13.14 18.77 0.06
CA GLN A 2 -12.28 19.42 -0.92
C GLN A 2 -11.21 18.44 -1.39
N TRP A 3 -10.92 18.47 -2.70
CA TRP A 3 -9.87 17.67 -3.32
C TRP A 3 -8.79 18.62 -3.80
N GLU A 4 -7.56 18.39 -3.36
CA GLU A 4 -6.44 19.27 -3.62
C GLU A 4 -5.23 18.43 -4.03
N TYR A 5 -4.61 18.76 -5.17
CA TYR A 5 -3.34 18.15 -5.52
C TYR A 5 -2.28 18.67 -4.57
N LEU A 6 -1.62 17.75 -3.87
CA LEU A 6 -0.40 18.06 -3.13
C LEU A 6 0.76 18.27 -4.12
N ARG A 7 0.83 17.37 -5.11
CA ARG A 7 1.70 17.43 -6.28
C ARG A 7 1.02 16.77 -7.47
N GLU A 8 1.33 17.27 -8.65
CA GLU A 8 0.94 16.68 -9.92
C GLU A 8 2.20 16.38 -10.73
N ASP A 9 2.26 15.17 -11.28
CA ASP A 9 3.35 14.66 -12.11
C ASP A 9 4.77 14.98 -11.57
N ALA A 10 4.96 14.79 -10.27
CA ALA A 10 6.28 14.91 -9.65
C ALA A 10 7.17 13.73 -10.03
N ASP A 11 8.42 14.02 -10.36
CA ASP A 11 9.40 13.00 -10.71
C ASP A 11 9.82 12.17 -9.48
N MET A 12 9.78 10.85 -9.64
CA MET A 12 10.31 9.86 -8.70
C MET A 12 11.29 8.96 -9.46
N ASP A 13 12.58 9.12 -9.15
CA ASP A 13 13.65 8.33 -9.75
C ASP A 13 13.43 6.82 -9.52
N ARG A 14 13.82 6.01 -10.50
CA ARG A 14 13.90 4.55 -10.35
C ARG A 14 14.85 4.15 -9.23
N ASN A 15 14.53 3.07 -8.52
CA ASN A 15 15.35 2.52 -7.42
C ASN A 15 15.63 3.56 -6.32
N SER A 16 14.61 4.34 -5.95
CA SER A 16 14.74 5.45 -5.01
C SER A 16 13.51 5.56 -4.09
N THR A 17 13.62 6.45 -3.11
CA THR A 17 12.50 6.85 -2.26
C THR A 17 12.11 8.29 -2.56
N TYR A 18 10.92 8.48 -3.12
CA TYR A 18 10.26 9.78 -3.22
C TYR A 18 9.71 10.18 -1.86
N LYS A 19 9.93 11.45 -1.47
CA LYS A 19 9.52 11.99 -0.18
C LYS A 19 8.82 13.32 -0.37
N ILE A 20 7.76 13.52 0.40
CA ILE A 20 7.06 14.81 0.45
C ILE A 20 6.40 15.01 1.80
N ASP A 21 6.54 16.21 2.35
CA ASP A 21 5.82 16.62 3.55
C ASP A 21 4.35 16.89 3.22
N LEU A 22 3.45 16.34 4.03
CA LEU A 22 2.05 16.71 4.03
C LEU A 22 1.87 18.09 4.70
N PRO A 23 0.79 18.82 4.42
CA PRO A 23 0.51 20.08 5.09
C PRO A 23 0.45 19.95 6.62
N GLU A 24 0.84 21.02 7.32
CA GLU A 24 0.84 21.05 8.80
C GLU A 24 -0.57 20.90 9.40
N ASN A 25 -1.61 21.25 8.65
CA ASN A 25 -2.98 21.28 9.13
C ASN A 25 -3.95 20.69 8.11
N GLY A 26 -5.06 20.15 8.62
CA GLY A 26 -6.17 19.65 7.82
C GLY A 26 -6.66 18.27 8.27
N TYR A 27 -7.92 18.00 7.97
CA TYR A 27 -8.56 16.72 8.26
C TYR A 27 -8.52 15.85 7.01
N LEU A 28 -7.49 15.01 6.90
CA LEU A 28 -7.23 14.18 5.74
C LEU A 28 -7.97 12.83 5.84
N SER A 29 -8.92 12.60 4.93
CA SER A 29 -9.70 11.36 4.87
C SER A 29 -8.96 10.28 4.06
N ALA A 30 -8.37 10.67 2.94
CA ALA A 30 -7.68 9.77 2.01
C ALA A 30 -6.62 10.50 1.17
N ILE A 31 -5.70 9.73 0.62
CA ILE A 31 -4.78 10.16 -0.44
C ILE A 31 -4.99 9.24 -1.64
N GLN A 32 -5.13 9.80 -2.83
CA GLN A 32 -5.10 9.05 -4.08
C GLN A 32 -3.77 9.29 -4.79
N PHE A 33 -3.17 8.21 -5.24
CA PHE A 33 -1.96 8.19 -6.04
C PHE A 33 -2.32 7.83 -7.47
N ARG A 34 -1.74 8.58 -8.41
CA ARG A 34 -1.57 8.16 -9.80
C ARG A 34 -0.08 8.10 -10.07
N ILE A 35 0.45 6.89 -10.21
CA ILE A 35 1.85 6.64 -10.56
C ILE A 35 1.90 6.13 -11.99
N SER A 36 2.72 6.75 -12.83
CA SER A 36 2.89 6.34 -14.23
C SER A 36 4.34 6.30 -14.65
N ALA A 37 4.67 5.36 -15.52
CA ALA A 37 5.98 5.24 -16.16
C ALA A 37 5.83 4.55 -17.52
N THR A 38 6.78 4.79 -18.41
CA THR A 38 6.87 4.05 -19.68
C THR A 38 7.61 2.74 -19.44
N GLY A 39 6.95 1.63 -19.76
CA GLY A 39 7.55 0.32 -19.64
C GLY A 39 8.54 0.03 -20.77
N LYS A 40 9.67 -0.58 -20.44
CA LYS A 40 10.64 -1.05 -21.42
C LYS A 40 10.05 -2.19 -22.27
N SER A 41 10.28 -2.11 -23.57
CA SER A 41 9.78 -3.12 -24.51
C SER A 41 10.31 -4.52 -24.17
N GLY A 42 9.41 -5.51 -24.12
CA GLY A 42 9.76 -6.91 -23.83
C GLY A 42 10.09 -7.22 -22.37
N ALA A 43 10.36 -6.21 -21.53
CA ALA A 43 10.80 -6.41 -20.15
C ALA A 43 9.79 -7.15 -19.26
N PHE A 44 8.52 -7.20 -19.66
CA PHE A 44 7.42 -7.78 -18.88
C PHE A 44 6.96 -9.16 -19.38
N ALA A 45 7.58 -9.70 -20.42
CA ALA A 45 7.19 -11.00 -20.97
C ALA A 45 7.68 -12.17 -20.11
N GLU A 46 8.80 -12.00 -19.39
CA GLU A 46 9.52 -13.09 -18.72
C GLU A 46 9.79 -12.80 -17.23
N THR A 47 9.18 -11.75 -16.66
CA THR A 47 9.38 -11.36 -15.25
C THR A 47 8.10 -11.56 -14.42
N LEU A 48 8.29 -11.89 -13.15
CA LEU A 48 7.26 -11.90 -12.12
C LEU A 48 6.68 -10.51 -11.84
N ASN A 49 7.48 -9.45 -12.03
CA ASN A 49 7.06 -8.07 -11.75
C ASN A 49 6.62 -7.40 -13.05
N TRP A 50 5.31 -7.27 -13.26
CA TRP A 50 4.75 -6.82 -14.54
C TRP A 50 3.83 -5.60 -14.45
N ARG A 51 3.46 -5.23 -13.22
CA ARG A 51 2.67 -4.04 -12.90
C ARG A 51 3.53 -3.03 -12.16
N ILE A 52 3.18 -1.75 -12.23
CA ILE A 52 3.86 -0.71 -11.43
C ILE A 52 3.77 -1.06 -9.93
N SER A 53 2.63 -1.59 -9.46
CA SER A 53 2.42 -1.99 -8.07
C SER A 53 3.43 -3.03 -7.56
N ASP A 54 4.00 -3.86 -8.44
CA ASP A 54 5.01 -4.86 -8.11
C ASP A 54 6.39 -4.22 -7.83
N PHE A 55 6.63 -3.03 -8.37
CA PHE A 55 7.85 -2.25 -8.15
C PHE A 55 7.72 -1.23 -7.01
N ILE A 56 6.53 -1.07 -6.42
CA ILE A 56 6.32 -0.21 -5.26
C ILE A 56 6.51 -1.05 -3.99
N ASP A 57 7.74 -1.06 -3.49
CA ASP A 57 8.14 -1.82 -2.31
C ASP A 57 7.40 -1.33 -1.06
N LYS A 58 7.26 -0.01 -0.93
CA LYS A 58 6.63 0.58 0.24
C LYS A 58 6.03 1.96 -0.05
N ILE A 59 4.80 2.16 0.43
CA ILE A 59 4.15 3.46 0.59
C ILE A 59 3.96 3.67 2.09
N GLU A 60 4.52 4.75 2.60
CA GLU A 60 4.51 5.06 4.03
C GLU A 60 3.98 6.46 4.31
N ILE A 61 3.25 6.56 5.42
CA ILE A 61 2.88 7.83 6.06
C ILE A 61 3.52 7.81 7.44
N VAL A 62 4.43 8.75 7.69
CA VAL A 62 5.27 8.77 8.90
C VAL A 62 5.02 10.08 9.64
N GLY A 63 4.51 9.99 10.86
CA GLY A 63 4.32 11.11 11.76
C GLY A 63 5.55 11.32 12.66
N ASN A 64 5.93 12.57 12.89
CA ASN A 64 7.04 12.98 13.76
C ASN A 64 8.34 12.19 13.50
N GLY A 65 8.62 11.92 12.22
CA GLY A 65 9.84 11.24 11.73
C GLY A 65 9.99 9.74 12.03
N SER A 66 9.22 9.18 12.98
CA SER A 66 9.40 7.80 13.46
C SER A 66 8.10 7.01 13.65
N THR A 67 6.95 7.68 13.80
CA THR A 67 5.68 7.00 14.05
C THR A 67 5.05 6.57 12.74
N ILE A 68 5.00 5.27 12.49
CA ILE A 68 4.36 4.71 11.30
C ILE A 68 2.83 4.81 11.43
N ILE A 69 2.21 5.58 10.54
CA ILE A 69 0.75 5.65 10.38
C ILE A 69 0.29 4.62 9.35
N LYS A 70 0.97 4.58 8.20
CA LYS A 70 0.79 3.57 7.15
C LYS A 70 2.17 3.08 6.71
N SER A 71 2.32 1.78 6.46
CA SER A 71 3.51 1.20 5.80
C SER A 71 3.11 -0.10 5.10
N ILE A 72 2.86 -0.01 3.79
CA ILE A 72 2.27 -1.08 2.98
C ILE A 72 2.89 -1.14 1.59
N THR A 73 2.90 -2.32 0.97
CA THR A 73 3.36 -2.51 -0.42
C THR A 73 2.30 -2.04 -1.41
N GLY A 74 2.68 -1.78 -2.67
CA GLY A 74 1.74 -1.36 -3.71
C GLY A 74 0.60 -2.37 -3.93
N ASN A 75 0.94 -3.66 -4.00
CA ASN A 75 -0.02 -4.75 -4.17
C ASN A 75 -0.99 -4.87 -3.00
N VAL A 76 -0.51 -4.74 -1.76
CA VAL A 76 -1.38 -4.78 -0.57
C VAL A 76 -2.29 -3.56 -0.53
N LEU A 77 -1.82 -2.38 -0.91
CA LEU A 77 -2.66 -1.18 -0.98
C LEU A 77 -3.80 -1.35 -2.01
N GLN A 78 -3.50 -1.92 -3.18
CA GLN A 78 -4.53 -2.24 -4.19
C GLN A 78 -5.60 -3.21 -3.64
N ALA A 79 -5.16 -4.27 -2.95
CA ALA A 79 -6.06 -5.22 -2.31
C ALA A 79 -6.91 -4.58 -1.20
N LEU A 80 -6.30 -3.76 -0.35
CA LEU A 80 -7.00 -3.04 0.72
C LEU A 80 -8.04 -2.08 0.17
N GLN A 81 -7.71 -1.33 -0.89
CA GLN A 81 -8.70 -0.49 -1.57
C GLN A 81 -9.90 -1.34 -2.02
N ALA A 82 -9.66 -2.46 -2.72
CA ALA A 82 -10.75 -3.32 -3.18
C ALA A 82 -11.60 -3.85 -2.01
N PHE A 83 -10.99 -4.22 -0.89
CA PHE A 83 -11.72 -4.68 0.30
C PHE A 83 -12.53 -3.57 1.00
N ASP A 84 -12.05 -2.33 0.97
CA ASP A 84 -12.69 -1.22 1.69
C ASP A 84 -13.72 -0.47 0.84
N THR A 85 -13.56 -0.44 -0.49
CA THR A 85 -14.47 0.26 -1.41
C THR A 85 -15.35 -0.66 -2.24
N GLY A 86 -15.00 -1.96 -2.33
CA GLY A 86 -15.64 -2.90 -3.24
C GLY A 86 -15.29 -2.69 -4.72
N ILE A 87 -14.34 -1.80 -5.03
CA ILE A 87 -13.97 -1.43 -6.41
C ILE A 87 -12.46 -1.57 -6.59
N THR A 88 -12.06 -2.36 -7.59
CA THR A 88 -10.65 -2.49 -7.97
C THR A 88 -10.14 -1.22 -8.65
N THR A 89 -8.84 -1.00 -8.57
CA THR A 89 -8.18 0.15 -9.18
C THR A 89 -8.33 0.15 -10.70
N LEU A 90 -8.42 1.35 -11.29
CA LEU A 90 -8.40 1.56 -12.74
C LEU A 90 -6.95 1.61 -13.24
N ASP A 91 -6.20 0.54 -13.00
CA ASP A 91 -4.82 0.46 -13.47
C ASP A 91 -4.81 0.21 -14.99
N TYR A 92 -3.79 0.72 -15.65
CA TYR A 92 -3.59 0.50 -17.08
C TYR A 92 -2.23 -0.15 -17.27
N TRP A 93 -2.26 -1.40 -17.73
CA TRP A 93 -1.07 -2.18 -18.01
C TRP A 93 -1.20 -2.82 -19.39
N GLN A 94 -0.08 -2.85 -20.10
CA GLN A 94 0.05 -3.53 -21.39
C GLN A 94 1.44 -4.15 -21.48
N SER A 95 1.55 -5.28 -22.18
CA SER A 95 2.81 -5.99 -22.43
C SER A 95 3.54 -5.49 -23.67
N TYR A 96 2.86 -4.70 -24.52
CA TYR A 96 3.45 -4.10 -25.72
C TYR A 96 4.38 -2.92 -25.37
N GLY A 97 5.50 -2.81 -26.08
CA GLY A 97 6.56 -1.84 -25.78
C GLY A 97 6.17 -0.38 -26.01
N ALA A 98 6.78 0.52 -25.22
CA ALA A 98 6.62 1.98 -25.24
C ALA A 98 5.28 2.54 -24.71
N GLY A 99 4.42 1.69 -24.16
CA GLY A 99 3.18 2.11 -23.53
C GLY A 99 3.39 2.75 -22.15
N THR A 100 2.76 3.91 -21.90
CA THR A 100 2.64 4.45 -20.54
C THR A 100 1.75 3.53 -19.71
N LYS A 101 2.27 3.02 -18.60
CA LYS A 101 1.54 2.23 -17.60
C LYS A 101 1.05 3.16 -16.50
N ARG A 102 -0.04 2.78 -15.82
CA ARG A 102 -0.65 3.57 -14.75
C ARG A 102 -1.05 2.68 -13.59
N PHE A 103 -0.74 3.14 -12.38
CA PHE A 103 -1.19 2.59 -11.12
C PHE A 103 -1.96 3.68 -10.37
N ASN A 104 -3.25 3.43 -10.14
CA ASN A 104 -4.20 4.38 -9.58
C ASN A 104 -4.77 3.80 -8.29
N VAL A 105 -4.31 4.26 -7.14
CA VAL A 105 -4.72 3.66 -5.86
C VAL A 105 -5.02 4.70 -4.79
N MET A 106 -5.88 4.34 -3.84
CA MET A 106 -6.33 5.19 -2.76
C MET A 106 -5.93 4.61 -1.41
N LEU A 107 -5.24 5.42 -0.62
CA LEU A 107 -4.90 5.17 0.77
C LEU A 107 -5.94 5.81 1.68
N LEU A 108 -6.70 4.97 2.37
CA LEU A 108 -7.75 5.40 3.31
C LEU A 108 -7.21 5.47 4.74
N PHE A 109 -7.48 6.58 5.44
CA PHE A 109 -7.22 6.71 6.87
C PHE A 109 -8.43 6.31 7.73
N GLY A 110 -9.62 6.26 7.13
CA GLY A 110 -10.89 5.83 7.75
C GLY A 110 -11.29 4.40 7.39
N ARG A 111 -12.55 4.03 7.68
CA ARG A 111 -13.12 2.70 7.34
C ARG A 111 -13.41 2.52 5.85
N HIS A 112 -13.82 3.62 5.22
CA HIS A 112 -14.20 3.75 3.81
C HIS A 112 -13.90 5.19 3.36
N MET A 113 -14.07 5.47 2.07
CA MET A 113 -13.99 6.83 1.56
C MET A 113 -15.06 7.71 2.23
N PHE A 114 -14.69 8.93 2.60
CA PHE A 114 -15.61 9.88 3.27
C PHE A 114 -16.09 9.44 4.66
N ASP A 115 -15.30 8.64 5.38
CA ASP A 115 -15.55 8.41 6.80
C ASP A 115 -15.45 9.74 7.56
N MET A 116 -16.49 10.06 8.34
CA MET A 116 -16.55 11.28 9.17
C MET A 116 -16.04 11.04 10.60
N ILE A 117 -15.89 9.78 11.01
CA ILE A 117 -15.46 9.43 12.38
C ILE A 117 -13.95 9.22 12.40
N TYR A 118 -13.42 8.58 11.36
CA TYR A 118 -12.02 8.19 11.30
C TYR A 118 -11.28 8.84 10.12
N GLY A 119 -10.08 9.33 10.41
CA GLY A 119 -9.18 9.93 9.44
C GLY A 119 -8.00 10.61 10.14
N LEU A 120 -7.08 11.13 9.35
CA LEU A 120 -5.84 11.72 9.87
C LEU A 120 -6.04 13.22 10.12
N ASP A 121 -5.96 13.61 11.38
CA ASP A 121 -5.91 15.01 11.80
C ASP A 121 -4.45 15.47 11.81
N LEU A 122 -4.05 16.26 10.81
CA LEU A 122 -2.66 16.66 10.59
C LEU A 122 -2.15 17.60 11.68
N ALA A 123 -3.04 18.39 12.29
CA ALA A 123 -2.69 19.35 13.35
C ALA A 123 -2.24 18.68 14.67
N ARG A 124 -2.40 17.36 14.79
CA ARG A 124 -1.93 16.58 15.95
C ARG A 124 -0.46 16.15 15.85
N TRP A 125 0.19 16.47 14.75
CA TRP A 125 1.56 16.07 14.46
C TRP A 125 2.42 17.31 14.25
N ASP A 126 3.69 17.23 14.67
CA ASP A 126 4.66 18.28 14.36
C ASP A 126 5.04 18.22 12.87
N SER A 127 5.08 17.01 12.31
CA SER A 127 5.28 16.78 10.88
C SER A 127 4.67 15.45 10.45
N VAL A 128 4.21 15.39 9.20
CA VAL A 128 3.78 14.14 8.55
C VAL A 128 4.41 14.06 7.17
N GLU A 129 5.14 12.99 6.90
CA GLU A 129 5.86 12.76 5.65
C GLU A 129 5.24 11.56 4.90
N LEU A 130 5.02 11.72 3.61
CA LEU A 130 4.74 10.64 2.67
C LEU A 130 6.06 10.15 2.07
N ARG A 131 6.27 8.83 2.09
CA ARG A 131 7.39 8.16 1.43
C ARG A 131 6.88 7.11 0.45
N ILE A 132 7.42 7.09 -0.76
CA ILE A 132 7.16 6.04 -1.75
C ILE A 132 8.51 5.50 -2.21
N THR A 133 8.79 4.24 -1.86
CA THR A 133 10.01 3.54 -2.25
C THR A 133 9.70 2.59 -3.40
N ASN A 134 10.53 2.66 -4.45
CA ASN A 134 10.42 1.78 -5.59
C ASN A 134 11.73 1.05 -5.90
N SER A 135 11.63 -0.16 -6.46
CA SER A 135 12.75 -1.02 -6.85
C SER A 135 12.90 -1.17 -8.36
N ALA A 136 12.20 -0.36 -9.16
CA ALA A 136 12.32 -0.45 -10.61
C ALA A 136 13.70 -0.01 -11.07
N THR A 137 14.15 -0.58 -12.19
CA THR A 137 15.42 -0.23 -12.84
C THR A 137 15.19 0.06 -14.31
N SER A 138 16.25 0.50 -15.01
CA SER A 138 16.25 0.65 -16.47
C SER A 138 16.08 -0.66 -17.25
N ASP A 139 16.07 -1.80 -16.56
CA ASP A 139 15.74 -3.09 -17.17
C ASP A 139 14.24 -3.30 -17.30
N HIS A 140 13.44 -2.53 -16.55
CA HIS A 140 12.00 -2.66 -16.47
C HIS A 140 11.27 -1.44 -17.03
N MET A 141 11.74 -0.23 -16.69
CA MET A 141 11.09 1.03 -17.07
C MET A 141 12.07 1.89 -17.89
N ASP A 142 11.62 2.46 -19.01
CA ASP A 142 12.43 3.36 -19.83
C ASP A 142 12.54 4.76 -19.22
N THR A 143 11.50 5.18 -18.49
CA THR A 143 11.45 6.47 -17.78
C THR A 143 11.44 6.25 -16.27
N ASP A 144 11.75 7.31 -15.54
CA ASP A 144 11.39 7.43 -14.14
C ASP A 144 9.86 7.52 -13.97
N PHE A 145 9.40 7.50 -12.73
CA PHE A 145 7.98 7.54 -12.42
C PHE A 145 7.48 8.98 -12.29
N ALA A 146 6.34 9.28 -12.89
CA ALA A 146 5.57 10.48 -12.57
C ALA A 146 4.53 10.14 -11.50
N VAL A 147 4.55 10.87 -10.38
CA VAL A 147 3.68 10.67 -9.22
C VAL A 147 2.77 11.88 -9.05
N SER A 148 1.47 11.67 -9.23
CA SER A 148 0.44 12.64 -8.82
C SER A 148 -0.18 12.21 -7.49
N THR A 149 -0.23 13.13 -6.53
CA THR A 149 -0.75 12.92 -5.18
C THR A 149 -1.93 13.84 -4.94
N LEU A 150 -3.14 13.29 -4.88
CA LEU A 150 -4.39 14.00 -4.65
C LEU A 150 -4.89 13.73 -3.23
N CYS A 151 -5.05 14.77 -2.42
CA CYS A 151 -5.50 14.67 -1.04
C CYS A 151 -6.99 15.01 -0.92
N TYR A 152 -7.70 14.25 -0.07
CA TYR A 152 -9.12 14.42 0.21
C TYR A 152 -9.33 14.98 1.61
N TYR A 153 -9.63 16.28 1.71
CA TYR A 153 -9.78 17.00 2.97
C TYR A 153 -11.24 17.26 3.35
N TRP A 154 -11.55 17.12 4.63
CA TRP A 154 -12.75 17.73 5.21
C TRP A 154 -12.52 19.23 5.44
N ARG A 155 -13.54 20.02 5.10
CA ARG A 155 -13.60 21.48 5.24
C ARG A 155 -14.99 21.88 5.73
N GLY A 156 -15.09 23.00 6.44
CA GLY A 156 -16.33 23.52 7.03
C GLY A 156 -16.50 23.11 8.49
N ASP A 157 -17.75 23.14 8.98
CA ASP A 157 -18.11 22.69 10.34
C ASP A 157 -17.96 21.18 10.48
N PHE A 158 -16.73 20.76 10.74
CA PHE A 158 -16.36 19.39 11.01
C PHE A 158 -15.77 19.31 12.42
N ALA A 159 -16.34 18.45 13.27
CA ALA A 159 -15.93 18.32 14.67
C ALA A 159 -14.55 17.65 14.87
N GLY A 160 -13.89 17.24 13.79
CA GLY A 160 -12.63 16.52 13.81
C GLY A 160 -12.81 15.00 13.83
N PHE A 161 -11.70 14.30 13.56
CA PHE A 161 -11.67 12.85 13.64
C PHE A 161 -11.43 12.37 15.07
N THR A 162 -12.06 11.25 15.43
CA THR A 162 -11.80 10.58 16.71
C THR A 162 -10.41 9.93 16.68
N ASN A 163 -10.10 9.19 15.62
CA ASN A 163 -8.84 8.47 15.44
C ASN A 163 -8.61 8.12 13.96
N TYR A 164 -7.53 7.42 13.63
CA TYR A 164 -7.23 6.89 12.30
C TYR A 164 -6.93 5.38 12.34
N PHE A 165 -6.96 4.73 11.18
CA PHE A 165 -6.53 3.35 11.05
C PHE A 165 -5.04 3.26 10.74
N LYS A 166 -4.27 2.66 11.65
CA LYS A 166 -2.91 2.21 11.36
C LYS A 166 -2.94 0.99 10.45
N THR A 167 -2.04 0.92 9.47
CA THR A 167 -1.89 -0.27 8.63
C THR A 167 -0.41 -0.48 8.35
N GLU A 168 0.12 -1.62 8.77
CA GLU A 168 1.54 -1.93 8.61
C GLU A 168 1.74 -3.40 8.23
N GLU A 169 2.83 -3.67 7.53
CA GLU A 169 3.39 -5.02 7.44
C GLU A 169 4.00 -5.38 8.81
N TRP A 170 3.34 -6.28 9.54
CA TRP A 170 3.79 -6.66 10.87
C TRP A 170 4.94 -7.67 10.83
N ARG A 171 4.84 -8.68 9.97
CA ARG A 171 5.79 -9.79 9.85
C ARG A 171 5.86 -10.28 8.41
N LYS A 172 7.06 -10.64 7.96
CA LYS A 172 7.37 -11.29 6.69
C LYS A 172 8.39 -12.39 6.94
N TRP A 173 8.17 -13.58 6.38
CA TRP A 173 9.09 -14.71 6.50
C TRP A 173 9.00 -15.58 5.26
N THR A 174 10.06 -16.35 5.01
CA THR A 174 10.07 -17.40 4.00
C THR A 174 9.44 -18.67 4.56
N THR A 175 8.58 -19.33 3.79
CA THR A 175 7.95 -20.59 4.22
C THR A 175 8.94 -21.74 4.19
N VAL A 176 8.94 -22.56 5.25
CA VAL A 176 9.66 -23.83 5.30
C VAL A 176 8.64 -24.97 5.31
N ARG A 177 8.95 -26.07 4.65
CA ARG A 177 8.06 -27.24 4.59
C ARG A 177 7.76 -27.76 5.99
N ASN A 178 6.47 -28.02 6.27
CA ASN A 178 5.97 -28.58 7.53
C ASN A 178 6.30 -27.74 8.78
N GLU A 179 6.42 -26.42 8.64
CA GLU A 179 6.66 -25.52 9.76
C GLU A 179 5.36 -24.86 10.24
N THR A 180 5.13 -24.87 11.56
CA THR A 180 4.11 -24.05 12.21
C THR A 180 4.76 -22.82 12.83
N LYS A 181 4.29 -21.62 12.47
CA LYS A 181 4.73 -20.36 13.08
C LYS A 181 3.75 -19.92 14.16
N TYR A 182 4.25 -19.82 15.39
CA TYR A 182 3.51 -19.25 16.52
C TYR A 182 3.81 -17.76 16.61
N LEU A 183 2.77 -16.93 16.52
CA LEU A 183 2.88 -15.48 16.56
C LEU A 183 1.95 -14.91 17.61
N GLU A 184 2.47 -14.00 18.44
CA GLU A 184 1.66 -13.26 19.40
C GLU A 184 1.22 -11.94 18.80
N LEU A 185 -0.09 -11.77 18.59
CA LEU A 185 -0.64 -10.54 18.00
C LEU A 185 -0.30 -9.31 18.87
N PRO A 186 -0.02 -8.14 18.25
CA PRO A 186 0.21 -6.90 18.97
C PRO A 186 -1.03 -6.51 19.78
N THR A 187 -0.82 -5.92 20.95
CA THR A 187 -1.88 -5.58 21.92
C THR A 187 -2.00 -4.07 22.18
N GLU A 188 -1.08 -3.29 21.63
CA GLU A 188 -1.02 -1.84 21.80
C GLU A 188 -2.25 -1.14 21.20
N ASN A 189 -2.80 -1.72 20.11
CA ASN A 189 -3.95 -1.18 19.40
C ASN A 189 -4.99 -2.26 19.13
N LYS A 190 -6.27 -1.85 19.03
CA LYS A 190 -7.35 -2.75 18.62
C LYS A 190 -7.15 -3.18 17.16
N ILE A 191 -7.07 -4.49 16.93
CA ILE A 191 -6.93 -5.06 15.60
C ILE A 191 -8.30 -5.08 14.92
N ARG A 192 -8.42 -4.43 13.75
CA ARG A 192 -9.62 -4.48 12.90
C ARG A 192 -9.56 -5.62 11.89
N ARG A 193 -8.39 -5.86 11.29
CA ARG A 193 -8.20 -6.78 10.18
C ARG A 193 -6.78 -7.33 10.18
N ILE A 194 -6.66 -8.62 9.91
CA ILE A 194 -5.40 -9.27 9.57
C ILE A 194 -5.50 -9.67 8.09
N VAL A 195 -4.50 -9.32 7.31
CA VAL A 195 -4.39 -9.71 5.90
C VAL A 195 -3.16 -10.58 5.77
N ILE A 196 -3.32 -11.77 5.20
CA ILE A 196 -2.24 -12.70 4.93
C ILE A 196 -2.03 -12.73 3.42
N GLN A 197 -0.80 -12.41 3.01
CA GLN A 197 -0.38 -12.50 1.62
C GLN A 197 0.61 -13.64 1.48
N ALA A 198 0.35 -14.54 0.53
CA ALA A 198 1.23 -15.65 0.20
C ALA A 198 1.57 -15.58 -1.28
N TYR A 199 2.84 -15.77 -1.60
CA TYR A 199 3.35 -15.82 -2.97
C TYR A 199 3.82 -17.25 -3.27
N PRO A 200 3.23 -17.94 -4.25
CA PRO A 200 3.72 -19.24 -4.68
C PRO A 200 5.09 -19.14 -5.33
N ASN A 201 5.92 -20.16 -5.10
CA ASN A 201 7.14 -20.32 -5.86
C ASN A 201 6.76 -20.64 -7.31
N VAL A 202 7.42 -19.96 -8.24
CA VAL A 202 7.28 -20.23 -9.67
C VAL A 202 8.53 -20.94 -10.22
N ASP A 203 8.39 -21.55 -11.39
CA ASP A 203 9.50 -22.07 -12.18
C ASP A 203 10.14 -21.00 -13.08
N ASP A 204 11.13 -21.41 -13.87
CA ASP A 204 11.83 -20.53 -14.80
C ASP A 204 10.91 -20.01 -15.93
N ASN A 205 9.73 -20.61 -16.11
CA ASN A 205 8.69 -20.18 -17.04
C ASN A 205 7.59 -19.36 -16.34
N ASN A 206 7.81 -18.93 -15.09
CA ASN A 206 6.84 -18.23 -14.24
C ASN A 206 5.53 -19.02 -13.99
N VAL A 207 5.59 -20.35 -14.02
CA VAL A 207 4.46 -21.23 -13.68
C VAL A 207 4.54 -21.61 -12.20
N GLU A 208 3.44 -21.46 -11.47
CA GLU A 208 3.34 -21.81 -10.06
C GLU A 208 3.64 -23.30 -9.83
N LYS A 209 4.67 -23.60 -9.03
CA LYS A 209 5.02 -24.98 -8.62
C LYS A 209 4.19 -25.45 -7.42
N THR A 210 3.58 -24.51 -6.71
CA THR A 210 2.83 -24.74 -5.47
C THR A 210 1.56 -23.90 -5.50
N ASN A 211 0.44 -24.44 -5.03
CA ASN A 211 -0.77 -23.65 -4.82
C ASN A 211 -0.73 -22.96 -3.43
N ILE A 212 -1.62 -21.99 -3.21
CA ILE A 212 -1.71 -21.28 -1.93
C ILE A 212 -1.98 -22.22 -0.74
N PHE A 213 -2.76 -23.27 -0.96
CA PHE A 213 -3.06 -24.30 0.03
C PHE A 213 -1.85 -25.17 0.37
N SER A 214 -0.76 -25.13 -0.40
CA SER A 214 0.50 -25.80 -0.07
C SER A 214 1.43 -24.89 0.73
N ILE A 215 1.19 -23.58 0.71
CA ILE A 215 2.05 -22.56 1.33
C ILE A 215 1.57 -22.22 2.74
N ALA A 216 0.25 -22.06 2.88
CA ALA A 216 -0.40 -21.79 4.15
C ALA A 216 -1.54 -22.79 4.34
N GLN A 217 -1.35 -23.70 5.29
CA GLN A 217 -2.34 -24.67 5.74
C GLN A 217 -2.64 -24.35 7.19
N ASP A 218 -3.92 -24.34 7.56
CA ASP A 218 -4.43 -24.17 8.92
C ASP A 218 -3.99 -22.86 9.62
N ILE A 219 -4.84 -21.85 9.54
CA ILE A 219 -4.67 -20.59 10.28
C ILE A 219 -5.56 -20.66 11.53
N GLU A 220 -4.93 -20.81 12.69
CA GLU A 220 -5.62 -20.80 13.98
C GLU A 220 -5.43 -19.45 14.69
N LEU A 221 -6.53 -18.85 15.11
CA LEU A 221 -6.54 -17.67 15.98
C LEU A 221 -7.10 -18.09 17.34
N SER A 222 -6.26 -18.05 18.36
CA SER A 222 -6.65 -18.38 19.73
C SER A 222 -6.38 -17.20 20.66
N LEU A 223 -7.23 -17.05 21.68
CA LEU A 223 -7.01 -16.11 22.77
C LEU A 223 -6.15 -16.79 23.83
N LYS A 224 -5.11 -16.09 24.29
CA LYS A 224 -4.18 -16.55 25.34
C LYS A 224 -4.86 -16.94 26.67
N THR A 225 -6.16 -16.68 26.83
CA THR A 225 -6.95 -17.02 28.00
C THR A 225 -7.35 -18.51 28.08
N GLY A 226 -6.96 -19.35 27.11
CA GLY A 226 -7.16 -20.80 27.18
C GLY A 226 -8.63 -21.26 27.11
N VAL A 227 -9.56 -20.35 26.77
CA VAL A 227 -10.97 -20.67 26.56
C VAL A 227 -11.27 -20.41 25.09
N LEU A 228 -11.27 -21.49 24.30
CA LEU A 228 -11.96 -21.54 23.02
C LEU A 228 -13.45 -21.25 23.30
N ARG A 229 -14.00 -20.22 22.68
CA ARG A 229 -15.45 -20.08 22.51
C ARG A 229 -15.81 -20.45 21.10
#